data_AF-A0A257VQW1-F1
#
_entry.id   AF-A0A257VQW1-F1
#
_cell.length_a   1.000
_cell.length_b   1.000
_cell.length_c   1.000
_cell.angle_alpha   90.00
_cell.angle_beta   90.00
_cell.angle_gamma   90.00
#
_symmetry.space_group_name_H-M   'P 1'
#
loop_
_entity.id
_entity.type
_entity.pdbx_description
1 polymer ?
#
loop_
_entity_poly.entity_id
_entity_poly.type
_entity_poly.pdbx_seq_one_letter_code
_entity_poly.pdbx_strand_id
1 'polypeptide(L)'
;MQRAADEAGVRTLILLTPPPFDPYQRKPLDPAAREFGYKFPAVDYDRTLQQYSQWLLSLREEGQLVVDLHSTLNHHMEERRHEQVSFTVIPDSIHPNMTGHWLMALELIRQLSIAGPPFATIWNEDIPASGWQGTADLQGFAPLDPQVDLISVEQESKRGNAFCWQQLGWSKISIGKTWRLSVDSLQVGEFTSDELRNSIAVPLLRETDVIRKRQELLVKIRERRTLEYWQFRRGTDKPLGSTPPHANIPARIAELSKEIELLRQPVPCQVQLKPVD
;
A
#
# COMPACT_ATOMS: atom_id res chain seq x y z
N MET A 1 16.16 -14.38 -20.49
CA MET A 1 15.74 -12.98 -20.23
C MET A 1 16.92 -12.06 -19.93
N GLN A 2 17.96 -12.51 -19.22
CA GLN A 2 19.15 -11.72 -18.89
C GLN A 2 19.81 -11.05 -20.11
N ARG A 3 20.03 -11.80 -21.19
CA ARG A 3 20.61 -11.25 -22.44
C ARG A 3 19.87 -10.02 -22.98
N ALA A 4 18.54 -10.04 -22.98
CA ALA A 4 17.75 -8.91 -23.45
C ALA A 4 17.85 -7.71 -22.49
N ALA A 5 17.95 -7.96 -21.18
CA ALA A 5 18.19 -6.91 -20.18
C ALA A 5 19.58 -6.29 -20.36
N ASP A 6 20.61 -7.11 -20.58
CA ASP A 6 21.99 -6.67 -20.80
C ASP A 6 22.11 -5.85 -22.10
N GLU A 7 21.52 -6.33 -23.20
CA GLU A 7 21.46 -5.62 -24.49
C GLU A 7 20.74 -4.26 -24.36
N ALA A 8 19.73 -4.17 -23.50
CA ALA A 8 19.01 -2.93 -23.20
C ALA A 8 19.71 -2.04 -22.16
N GLY A 9 20.84 -2.46 -21.59
CA GLY A 9 21.56 -1.72 -20.54
C GLY A 9 20.80 -1.60 -19.22
N VAL A 10 19.88 -2.53 -18.94
CA VAL A 10 19.06 -2.51 -17.72
C VAL A 10 19.87 -3.04 -16.54
N ARG A 11 19.95 -2.25 -15.46
CA ARG A 11 20.68 -2.63 -14.24
C ARG A 11 20.00 -3.73 -13.43
N THR A 12 18.67 -3.74 -13.39
CA THR A 12 17.89 -4.69 -12.58
C THR A 12 16.61 -5.05 -13.33
N LEU A 13 16.41 -6.35 -13.57
CA LEU A 13 15.16 -6.89 -14.07
C LEU A 13 14.32 -7.42 -12.90
N ILE A 14 13.09 -6.94 -12.78
CA ILE A 14 12.12 -7.41 -11.79
C ILE A 14 10.93 -7.96 -12.57
N LEU A 15 10.63 -9.24 -12.38
CA LEU A 15 9.48 -9.89 -12.97
C LEU A 15 8.33 -9.90 -11.96
N LEU A 16 7.11 -9.64 -12.43
CA LEU A 16 5.90 -9.70 -11.62
C LEU A 16 5.02 -10.81 -12.19
N THR A 17 4.54 -11.72 -11.36
CA THR A 17 3.47 -12.64 -11.79
C THR A 17 2.21 -11.84 -12.11
N PRO A 18 1.37 -12.28 -13.07
CA PRO A 18 0.10 -11.59 -13.35
C PRO A 18 -0.82 -11.59 -12.12
N PRO A 19 -1.60 -10.52 -11.88
CA PRO A 19 -2.72 -10.59 -10.94
C PRO A 19 -3.68 -11.73 -11.29
N PRO A 20 -4.40 -12.30 -10.31
CA PRO A 20 -5.33 -13.39 -10.58
C PRO A 20 -6.57 -12.91 -11.34
N PHE A 21 -7.30 -13.85 -11.90
CA PHE A 21 -8.63 -13.66 -12.44
C PHE A 21 -9.66 -14.06 -11.37
N ASP A 22 -10.62 -13.19 -11.07
CA ASP A 22 -11.64 -13.47 -10.06
C ASP A 22 -12.94 -14.00 -10.69
N PRO A 23 -13.18 -15.33 -10.72
CA PRO A 23 -14.34 -15.90 -11.40
C PRO A 23 -15.68 -15.55 -10.73
N TYR A 24 -15.67 -15.02 -9.51
CA TYR A 24 -16.91 -14.60 -8.82
C TYR A 24 -17.47 -13.27 -9.35
N GLN A 25 -16.62 -12.45 -9.98
CA GLN A 25 -17.02 -11.15 -10.54
C GLN A 25 -17.28 -11.19 -12.06
N ARG A 26 -17.16 -12.39 -12.65
CA ARG A 26 -17.25 -12.54 -14.10
C ARG A 26 -18.66 -12.25 -14.58
N LYS A 27 -18.75 -11.65 -15.76
CA LYS A 27 -20.02 -11.63 -16.48
C LYS A 27 -20.42 -13.07 -16.82
N PRO A 28 -21.72 -13.41 -16.78
CA PRO A 28 -22.20 -14.76 -17.04
C PRO A 28 -21.59 -15.32 -18.34
N LEU A 29 -21.02 -16.51 -18.22
CA LEU A 29 -20.54 -17.29 -19.36
C LEU A 29 -21.74 -17.62 -20.25
N ASP A 30 -21.59 -17.52 -21.57
CA ASP A 30 -22.49 -18.23 -22.49
C ASP A 30 -22.09 -19.71 -22.46
N PRO A 31 -22.93 -20.63 -21.94
CA PRO A 31 -22.61 -22.06 -21.87
C PRO A 31 -22.39 -22.71 -23.26
N ALA A 32 -22.83 -22.05 -24.33
CA ALA A 32 -22.62 -22.46 -25.71
C ALA A 32 -21.44 -21.75 -26.39
N ALA A 33 -20.68 -20.91 -25.67
CA ALA A 33 -19.51 -20.23 -26.21
C ALA A 33 -18.51 -21.25 -26.76
N ARG A 34 -18.22 -21.14 -28.05
CA ARG A 34 -17.20 -21.94 -28.74
C ARG A 34 -15.83 -21.24 -28.76
N GLU A 35 -15.81 -19.96 -28.41
CA GLU A 35 -14.62 -19.13 -28.36
C GLU A 35 -14.58 -18.40 -27.02
N PHE A 36 -13.42 -18.44 -26.37
CA PHE A 36 -13.15 -17.76 -25.11
C PHE A 36 -12.19 -16.60 -25.34
N GLY A 37 -12.40 -15.49 -24.64
CA GLY A 37 -11.57 -14.30 -24.76
C GLY A 37 -11.97 -13.25 -23.73
N TYR A 38 -11.42 -12.04 -23.81
CA TYR A 38 -11.67 -11.02 -22.77
C TYR A 38 -13.16 -10.65 -22.60
N LYS A 39 -14.00 -10.87 -23.62
CA LYS A 39 -15.45 -10.67 -23.56
C LYS A 39 -16.20 -11.86 -22.92
N PHE A 40 -15.63 -13.05 -23.04
CA PHE A 40 -16.18 -14.32 -22.57
C PHE A 40 -15.06 -15.15 -21.92
N PRO A 41 -14.59 -14.75 -20.73
CA PRO A 41 -13.48 -15.44 -20.08
C PRO A 41 -13.94 -16.83 -19.60
N ALA A 42 -13.08 -17.83 -19.78
CA ALA A 42 -13.30 -19.16 -19.23
C ALA A 42 -13.39 -19.09 -17.69
N VAL A 43 -14.21 -19.96 -17.08
CA VAL A 43 -14.37 -19.99 -15.61
C VAL A 43 -13.06 -20.26 -14.88
N ASP A 44 -12.23 -21.09 -15.49
CA ASP A 44 -10.96 -21.58 -14.99
C ASP A 44 -9.78 -20.82 -15.59
N TYR A 45 -10.00 -19.63 -16.16
CA TYR A 45 -8.92 -18.82 -16.73
C TYR A 45 -7.81 -18.53 -15.72
N ASP A 46 -8.15 -18.40 -14.43
CA ASP A 46 -7.15 -18.23 -13.37
C ASP A 46 -6.14 -19.40 -13.29
N ARG A 47 -6.53 -20.62 -13.69
CA ARG A 47 -5.63 -21.77 -13.76
C ARG A 47 -4.49 -21.54 -14.76
N THR A 48 -4.76 -20.90 -15.88
CA THR A 48 -3.74 -20.53 -16.87
C THR A 48 -2.80 -19.48 -16.28
N LEU A 49 -3.34 -18.49 -15.58
CA LEU A 49 -2.54 -17.46 -14.91
C LEU A 49 -1.68 -18.07 -13.80
N GLN A 50 -2.20 -19.03 -13.05
CA GLN A 50 -1.47 -19.77 -12.02
C GLN A 50 -0.31 -20.57 -12.63
N GLN A 51 -0.53 -21.32 -13.71
CA GLN A 51 0.54 -22.07 -14.39
C GLN A 51 1.64 -21.14 -14.92
N TYR A 52 1.26 -20.01 -15.51
CA TYR A 52 2.22 -19.01 -15.96
C TYR A 52 2.98 -18.38 -14.78
N SER A 53 2.30 -18.12 -13.67
CA SER A 53 2.92 -17.62 -12.44
C SER A 53 3.93 -18.61 -11.87
N GLN A 54 3.60 -19.91 -11.83
CA GLN A 54 4.52 -20.97 -11.40
C GLN A 54 5.76 -21.05 -12.29
N TRP A 55 5.60 -20.94 -13.61
CA TRP A 55 6.73 -20.87 -14.53
C TRP A 55 7.61 -19.65 -14.24
N LEU A 56 7.03 -18.46 -14.08
CA LEU A 56 7.80 -17.27 -13.70
C LEU A 56 8.55 -17.46 -12.39
N LEU A 57 7.90 -18.04 -11.37
CA LEU A 57 8.52 -18.26 -10.06
C LEU A 57 9.69 -19.24 -10.12
N SER A 58 9.65 -20.24 -11.01
CA SER A 58 10.80 -21.15 -11.21
C SER A 58 12.06 -20.42 -11.68
N LEU A 59 11.93 -19.26 -12.34
CA LEU A 59 13.07 -18.45 -12.78
C LEU A 59 13.86 -17.84 -11.62
N ARG A 60 13.34 -17.88 -10.38
CA ARG A 60 14.13 -17.53 -9.19
C ARG A 60 15.34 -18.45 -9.02
N GLU A 61 15.23 -19.71 -9.42
CA GLU A 61 16.35 -20.67 -9.41
C GLU A 61 17.43 -20.28 -10.42
N GLU A 62 17.06 -19.56 -11.48
CA GLU A 62 17.96 -18.96 -12.47
C GLU A 62 18.50 -17.58 -12.03
N GLY A 63 18.28 -17.19 -10.77
CA GLY A 63 18.73 -15.92 -10.21
C GLY A 63 17.89 -14.70 -10.59
N GLN A 64 16.71 -14.90 -11.19
CA GLN A 64 15.80 -13.79 -11.51
C GLN A 64 15.04 -13.32 -10.26
N LEU A 65 14.89 -12.00 -10.11
CA LEU A 65 14.02 -11.45 -9.08
C LEU A 65 12.56 -11.48 -9.57
N VAL A 66 11.74 -12.32 -8.93
CA VAL A 66 10.34 -12.52 -9.28
C VAL A 66 9.46 -12.23 -8.07
N VAL A 67 8.46 -11.37 -8.24
CA VAL A 67 7.49 -10.97 -7.20
C VAL A 67 6.17 -11.70 -7.45
N ASP A 68 5.68 -12.42 -6.44
CA ASP A 68 4.49 -13.26 -6.56
C ASP A 68 3.21 -12.49 -6.20
N LEU A 69 2.77 -11.64 -7.12
CA LEU A 69 1.51 -10.92 -6.98
C LEU A 69 0.29 -11.83 -7.09
N HIS A 70 0.40 -12.94 -7.82
CA HIS A 70 -0.71 -13.83 -8.11
C HIS A 70 -1.18 -14.51 -6.83
N SER A 71 -0.27 -15.23 -6.16
CA SER A 71 -0.57 -15.92 -4.90
C SER A 71 -0.90 -14.91 -3.79
N THR A 72 -0.21 -13.76 -3.74
CA THR A 72 -0.47 -12.71 -2.74
C THR A 72 -1.92 -12.24 -2.79
N LEU A 73 -2.44 -11.90 -3.97
CA LEU A 73 -3.81 -11.40 -4.10
C LEU A 73 -4.85 -12.51 -3.89
N ASN A 74 -4.60 -13.73 -4.39
CA ASN A 74 -5.52 -14.85 -4.17
C ASN A 74 -5.63 -15.23 -2.68
N HIS A 75 -4.52 -15.31 -1.96
CA HIS A 75 -4.50 -15.60 -0.53
C HIS A 75 -5.26 -14.52 0.27
N HIS A 76 -4.97 -13.24 0.02
CA HIS A 76 -5.66 -12.15 0.70
C HIS A 76 -7.19 -12.16 0.43
N MET A 77 -7.61 -12.43 -0.83
CA MET A 77 -9.04 -12.57 -1.14
C MET A 77 -9.68 -13.78 -0.46
N GLU A 78 -9.00 -14.94 -0.42
CA GLU A 78 -9.49 -16.14 0.27
C GLU A 78 -9.75 -15.85 1.76
N GLU A 79 -8.80 -15.22 2.43
CA GLU A 79 -8.92 -14.89 3.85
C GLU A 79 -10.07 -13.91 4.12
N ARG A 80 -10.16 -12.85 3.31
CA ARG A 80 -11.26 -11.88 3.42
C ARG A 80 -12.62 -12.48 3.08
N ARG A 81 -12.67 -13.54 2.27
CA ARG A 81 -13.91 -14.26 1.95
C ARG A 81 -14.41 -15.15 3.08
N HIS A 82 -13.57 -15.49 4.06
CA HIS A 82 -14.05 -16.12 5.30
C HIS A 82 -14.96 -15.17 6.10
N GLU A 83 -14.71 -13.86 6.04
CA GLU A 83 -15.52 -12.84 6.72
C GLU A 83 -16.65 -12.33 5.82
N GLN A 84 -16.35 -12.07 4.54
CA GLN A 84 -17.30 -11.54 3.56
C GLN A 84 -17.16 -12.30 2.23
N VAL A 85 -18.04 -13.28 2.00
CA VAL A 85 -18.02 -14.15 0.81
C VAL A 85 -17.95 -13.39 -0.53
N SER A 86 -18.55 -12.20 -0.60
CA SER A 86 -18.55 -11.36 -1.81
C SER A 86 -17.29 -10.50 -1.98
N PHE A 87 -16.33 -10.55 -1.05
CA PHE A 87 -15.15 -9.70 -1.08
C PHE A 87 -14.31 -9.98 -2.33
N THR A 88 -13.81 -8.90 -2.91
CA THR A 88 -12.91 -8.93 -4.06
C THR A 88 -12.04 -7.68 -4.07
N VAL A 89 -10.82 -7.84 -4.55
CA VAL A 89 -9.98 -6.71 -4.97
C VAL A 89 -9.96 -6.57 -6.49
N ILE A 90 -10.75 -7.35 -7.24
CA ILE A 90 -10.75 -7.43 -8.71
C ILE A 90 -12.20 -7.32 -9.22
N PRO A 91 -12.83 -6.14 -9.12
CA PRO A 91 -14.27 -5.97 -9.28
C PRO A 91 -14.82 -6.25 -10.68
N ASP A 92 -13.96 -6.28 -11.71
CA ASP A 92 -14.35 -6.64 -13.08
C ASP A 92 -13.73 -7.97 -13.54
N SER A 93 -13.27 -8.79 -12.58
CA SER A 93 -12.56 -10.06 -12.75
C SER A 93 -11.14 -9.97 -13.31
N ILE A 94 -10.67 -8.81 -13.78
CA ILE A 94 -9.36 -8.69 -14.45
C ILE A 94 -8.48 -7.63 -13.79
N HIS A 95 -9.03 -6.47 -13.43
CA HIS A 95 -8.27 -5.32 -12.96
C HIS A 95 -8.35 -5.19 -11.44
N PRO A 96 -7.20 -5.21 -10.73
CA PRO A 96 -7.15 -4.85 -9.33
C PRO A 96 -7.70 -3.44 -9.07
N ASN A 97 -8.49 -3.29 -8.01
CA ASN A 97 -8.92 -2.00 -7.49
C ASN A 97 -7.79 -1.35 -6.65
N MET A 98 -8.09 -0.27 -5.93
CA MET A 98 -7.09 0.43 -5.12
C MET A 98 -6.48 -0.46 -4.04
N THR A 99 -7.29 -1.28 -3.34
CA THR A 99 -6.80 -2.26 -2.37
C THR A 99 -5.86 -3.27 -3.01
N GLY A 100 -6.23 -3.82 -4.18
CA GLY A 100 -5.39 -4.76 -4.92
C GLY A 100 -4.07 -4.15 -5.36
N HIS A 101 -4.08 -2.93 -5.90
CA HIS A 101 -2.85 -2.20 -6.23
C HIS A 101 -1.98 -1.89 -5.01
N TRP A 102 -2.60 -1.58 -3.87
CA TRP A 102 -1.89 -1.36 -2.61
C TRP A 102 -1.21 -2.64 -2.10
N LEU A 103 -1.90 -3.79 -2.12
CA LEU A 103 -1.31 -5.10 -1.80
C LEU A 103 -0.15 -5.45 -2.73
N MET A 104 -0.29 -5.17 -4.03
CA MET A 104 0.80 -5.38 -5.00
C MET A 104 2.03 -4.52 -4.68
N ALA A 105 1.82 -3.26 -4.27
CA ALA A 105 2.90 -2.37 -3.88
C ALA A 105 3.60 -2.85 -2.60
N LEU A 106 2.84 -3.33 -1.61
CA LEU A 106 3.39 -3.92 -0.39
C LEU A 106 4.29 -5.13 -0.69
N GLU A 107 3.81 -6.07 -1.50
CA GLU A 107 4.57 -7.27 -1.85
C GLU A 107 5.84 -6.92 -2.64
N LEU A 108 5.77 -5.92 -3.53
CA LEU A 108 6.95 -5.42 -4.23
C LEU A 108 7.99 -4.82 -3.26
N ILE A 109 7.56 -3.94 -2.35
CA ILE A 109 8.45 -3.32 -1.35
C ILE A 109 9.11 -4.38 -0.48
N ARG A 110 8.33 -5.37 -0.03
CA ARG A 110 8.79 -6.49 0.79
C ARG A 110 9.85 -7.31 0.08
N GLN A 111 9.61 -7.70 -1.17
CA GLN A 111 10.55 -8.50 -1.97
C GLN A 111 11.82 -7.73 -2.33
N LEU A 112 11.71 -6.43 -2.56
CA LEU A 112 12.87 -5.58 -2.81
C LEU A 112 13.68 -5.26 -1.54
N SER A 113 13.22 -5.70 -0.36
CA SER A 113 13.85 -5.40 0.93
C SER A 113 14.15 -3.90 1.08
N ILE A 114 13.28 -3.04 0.52
CA ILE A 114 13.45 -1.59 0.61
C ILE A 114 13.18 -1.22 2.07
N ALA A 115 14.26 -1.06 2.83
CA ALA A 115 14.20 -0.60 4.20
C ALA A 115 13.67 0.83 4.23
N GLY A 116 12.51 1.03 4.85
CA GLY A 116 12.06 2.34 5.28
C GLY A 116 12.82 2.83 6.52
N PRO A 117 12.53 4.05 7.00
CA PRO A 117 12.90 4.47 8.35
C PRO A 117 12.36 3.47 9.40
N PRO A 118 12.86 3.47 10.65
CA PRO A 118 12.44 2.51 11.67
C PRO A 118 10.91 2.41 11.72
N PHE A 119 10.40 1.21 11.41
CA PHE A 119 8.98 0.89 11.31
C PHE A 119 8.25 1.03 12.66
N ALA A 120 9.00 1.17 13.75
CA ALA A 120 8.47 1.46 15.06
C ALA A 120 9.39 2.42 15.82
N THR A 121 8.79 3.44 16.42
CA THR A 121 9.40 4.22 17.50
C THR A 121 8.93 3.60 18.81
N ILE A 122 9.82 2.83 19.44
CA ILE A 122 9.55 2.18 20.71
C ILE A 122 10.33 2.88 21.81
N TRP A 123 9.63 3.46 22.78
CA TRP A 123 10.25 3.98 23.99
C TRP A 123 10.43 2.87 25.02
N ASN A 124 11.62 2.83 25.63
CA ASN A 124 12.04 1.82 26.62
C ASN A 124 12.39 2.45 27.98
N GLU A 125 11.83 3.61 28.24
CA GLU A 125 11.95 4.33 29.50
C GLU A 125 10.69 4.14 30.35
N ASP A 126 10.88 4.15 31.67
CA ASP A 126 9.78 4.01 32.62
C ASP A 126 8.85 5.21 32.50
N ILE A 127 7.57 4.95 32.20
CA ILE A 127 6.57 6.01 32.13
C ILE A 127 6.12 6.39 33.54
N PRO A 128 6.35 7.64 33.99
CA PRO A 128 5.87 8.10 35.28
C PRO A 128 4.34 8.01 35.38
N ALA A 129 3.84 7.80 36.60
CA ALA A 129 2.40 7.81 36.85
C ALA A 129 1.74 9.14 36.48
N SER A 130 2.50 10.25 36.42
CA SER A 130 2.03 11.58 36.01
C SER A 130 1.94 11.79 34.50
N GLY A 131 2.40 10.84 33.69
CA GLY A 131 2.50 10.96 32.23
C GLY A 131 3.92 11.07 31.73
N TRP A 132 4.05 11.10 30.41
CA TRP A 132 5.31 11.06 29.66
C TRP A 132 5.25 11.94 28.42
N GLN A 133 6.40 12.46 28.00
CA GLN A 133 6.56 13.22 26.77
C GLN A 133 7.89 12.88 26.10
N GLY A 134 7.89 12.78 24.78
CA GLY A 134 9.08 12.63 23.97
C GLY A 134 8.85 13.10 22.54
N THR A 135 9.85 12.92 21.69
CA THR A 135 9.81 13.31 20.28
C THR A 135 9.85 12.08 19.38
N ALA A 136 9.09 12.10 18.30
CA ALA A 136 9.20 11.15 17.21
C ALA A 136 9.27 11.89 15.88
N ASP A 137 10.12 11.40 14.97
CA ASP A 137 10.05 11.79 13.57
C ASP A 137 8.99 10.92 12.91
N LEU A 138 7.77 11.44 12.81
CA LEU A 138 6.65 10.66 12.29
C LEU A 138 6.64 10.64 10.77
N GLN A 139 7.56 9.88 10.19
CA GLN A 139 7.58 9.58 8.76
C GLN A 139 8.10 8.19 8.43
N GLY A 140 7.19 7.26 8.16
CA GLY A 140 7.56 5.97 7.59
C GLY A 140 6.46 5.28 6.80
N PHE A 141 5.30 5.90 6.62
CA PHE A 141 4.19 5.28 5.92
C PHE A 141 3.89 5.96 4.59
N ALA A 142 3.65 5.12 3.57
CA ALA A 142 3.07 5.56 2.31
C ALA A 142 1.67 6.14 2.58
N PRO A 143 1.28 7.24 1.91
CA PRO A 143 -0.08 7.75 2.08
C PRO A 143 -1.08 6.66 1.70
N LEU A 144 -2.04 6.40 2.58
CA LEU A 144 -3.09 5.43 2.34
C LEU A 144 -4.21 6.09 1.53
N ASP A 145 -4.54 5.49 0.40
CA ASP A 145 -5.64 5.94 -0.42
C ASP A 145 -6.98 5.64 0.26
N PRO A 146 -7.93 6.59 0.38
CA PRO A 146 -9.21 6.36 1.06
C PRO A 146 -10.07 5.27 0.44
N GLN A 147 -9.77 4.82 -0.78
CA GLN A 147 -10.45 3.69 -1.43
C GLN A 147 -9.86 2.33 -1.03
N VAL A 148 -8.74 2.30 -0.30
CA VAL A 148 -8.19 1.06 0.25
C VAL A 148 -9.07 0.62 1.41
N ASP A 149 -9.42 -0.66 1.39
CA ASP A 149 -10.23 -1.28 2.42
C ASP A 149 -9.43 -1.37 3.75
N LEU A 150 -9.99 -0.79 4.81
CA LEU A 150 -9.33 -0.66 6.11
C LEU A 150 -9.18 -1.99 6.87
N ILE A 151 -10.02 -2.98 6.59
CA ILE A 151 -9.89 -4.32 7.19
C ILE A 151 -8.68 -5.05 6.59
N SER A 152 -8.46 -4.88 5.28
CA SER A 152 -7.28 -5.40 4.56
C SER A 152 -6.01 -4.80 5.15
N VAL A 153 -6.06 -3.48 5.39
CA VAL A 153 -5.02 -2.72 6.06
C VAL A 153 -4.71 -3.28 7.44
N GLU A 154 -5.73 -3.51 8.27
CA GLU A 154 -5.55 -4.03 9.62
C GLU A 154 -4.96 -5.45 9.59
N GLN A 155 -5.44 -6.33 8.70
CA GLN A 155 -4.92 -7.69 8.55
C GLN A 155 -3.44 -7.71 8.14
N GLU A 156 -3.04 -6.91 7.15
CA GLU A 156 -1.64 -6.81 6.73
C GLU A 156 -0.75 -6.21 7.83
N SER A 157 -1.25 -5.28 8.63
CA SER A 157 -0.49 -4.72 9.76
C SER A 157 -0.12 -5.80 10.79
N LYS A 158 -1.00 -6.78 11.03
CA LYS A 158 -0.78 -7.91 11.94
C LYS A 158 0.23 -8.93 11.40
N ARG A 159 0.44 -8.99 10.08
CA ARG A 159 1.42 -9.91 9.43
C ARG A 159 2.87 -9.44 9.54
N GLY A 160 3.12 -8.33 10.23
CA GLY A 160 4.44 -7.71 10.22
C GLY A 160 4.78 -7.06 8.88
N ASN A 161 3.80 -6.87 7.99
CA ASN A 161 3.94 -6.04 6.79
C ASN A 161 3.89 -4.54 7.17
N ALA A 162 4.68 -4.17 8.19
CA ALA A 162 4.84 -2.84 8.75
C ALA A 162 5.59 -1.89 7.80
N PHE A 163 5.97 -2.32 6.60
CA PHE A 163 6.76 -1.53 5.64
C PHE A 163 6.09 -0.22 5.20
N CYS A 164 4.78 -0.12 5.32
CA CYS A 164 4.03 1.12 5.11
C CYS A 164 3.44 1.67 6.40
N TRP A 165 4.01 1.36 7.55
CA TRP A 165 3.46 1.71 8.85
C TRP A 165 4.59 2.20 9.74
N GLN A 166 4.37 3.37 10.32
CA GLN A 166 5.11 3.71 11.53
C GLN A 166 4.27 3.27 12.71
N GLN A 167 4.89 2.61 13.66
CA GLN A 167 4.27 2.19 14.91
C GLN A 167 4.81 3.01 16.07
N LEU A 168 3.96 3.34 17.04
CA LEU A 168 4.35 3.99 18.29
C LEU A 168 4.09 3.02 19.44
N GLY A 169 5.09 2.75 20.26
CA GLY A 169 4.94 1.79 21.35
C GLY A 169 5.79 2.11 22.58
N TRP A 170 5.38 1.58 23.72
CA TRP A 170 6.05 1.78 25.01
C TRP A 170 6.21 0.44 25.73
N SER A 171 7.46 0.02 25.88
CA SER A 171 7.77 -1.28 26.49
C SER A 171 7.72 -1.27 28.02
N LYS A 172 7.97 -0.12 28.67
CA LYS A 172 7.94 0.06 30.13
C LYS A 172 6.79 0.97 30.60
N ILE A 173 5.57 0.59 30.25
CA ILE A 173 4.34 1.26 30.69
C ILE A 173 3.66 0.48 31.83
N SER A 174 3.07 1.20 32.80
CA SER A 174 2.34 0.58 33.92
C SER A 174 1.10 -0.17 33.41
N ILE A 175 0.87 -1.41 33.87
CA ILE A 175 -0.26 -2.28 33.45
C ILE A 175 -1.58 -1.81 34.06
N GLY A 176 -2.70 -2.13 33.38
CA GLY A 176 -4.05 -1.95 33.92
C GLY A 176 -4.55 -0.51 33.91
N LYS A 177 -3.84 0.38 33.22
CA LYS A 177 -4.22 1.78 33.04
C LYS A 177 -4.64 2.06 31.60
N THR A 178 -5.52 3.04 31.47
CA THR A 178 -5.82 3.71 30.20
C THR A 178 -4.97 4.97 30.10
N TRP A 179 -4.46 5.23 28.90
CA TRP A 179 -3.58 6.34 28.61
C TRP A 179 -4.11 7.12 27.43
N ARG A 180 -4.11 8.43 27.54
CA ARG A 180 -4.41 9.36 26.47
C ARG A 180 -3.13 9.66 25.70
N LEU A 181 -3.13 9.32 24.42
CA LEU A 181 -2.06 9.64 23.47
C LEU A 181 -2.39 10.94 22.74
N SER A 182 -1.44 11.87 22.75
CA SER A 182 -1.47 13.08 21.93
C SER A 182 -0.22 13.15 21.05
N VAL A 183 -0.41 13.68 19.84
CA VAL A 183 0.66 14.03 18.90
C VAL A 183 0.52 15.52 18.62
N ASP A 184 1.57 16.26 18.95
CA ASP A 184 1.59 17.72 19.06
C ASP A 184 0.45 18.23 19.96
N SER A 185 -0.41 19.10 19.43
CA SER A 185 -1.54 19.67 20.16
C SER A 185 -2.79 18.79 20.12
N LEU A 186 -2.79 17.70 19.34
CA LEU A 186 -3.98 16.92 19.07
C LEU A 186 -4.03 15.64 19.91
N GLN A 187 -5.16 15.43 20.60
CA GLN A 187 -5.48 14.13 21.17
C GLN A 187 -5.82 13.14 20.08
N VAL A 188 -5.03 12.07 20.00
CA VAL A 188 -5.17 11.04 19.00
C VAL A 188 -6.16 9.96 19.42
N GLY A 189 -6.11 9.56 20.69
CA GLY A 189 -6.94 8.48 21.21
C GLY A 189 -6.61 8.14 22.65
N GLU A 190 -7.38 7.22 23.20
CA GLU A 190 -7.13 6.60 24.49
C GLU A 190 -6.89 5.12 24.27
N PHE A 191 -5.86 4.59 24.92
CA PHE A 191 -5.34 3.25 24.70
C PHE A 191 -5.02 2.60 26.03
N THR A 192 -5.29 1.31 26.12
CA THR A 192 -4.86 0.48 27.23
C THR A 192 -3.35 0.32 27.23
N SER A 193 -2.83 -0.07 28.38
CA SER A 193 -1.40 -0.37 28.54
C SER A 193 -0.94 -1.52 27.63
N ASP A 194 -1.83 -2.48 27.35
CA ASP A 194 -1.53 -3.62 26.48
C ASP A 194 -1.49 -3.21 25.00
N GLU A 195 -2.41 -2.36 24.55
CA GLU A 195 -2.36 -1.78 23.20
C GLU A 195 -1.08 -0.97 22.96
N LEU A 196 -0.65 -0.18 23.95
CA LEU A 196 0.58 0.62 23.85
C LEU A 196 1.85 -0.24 23.85
N ARG A 197 1.85 -1.39 24.53
CA ARG A 197 2.96 -2.36 24.48
C ARG A 197 3.03 -3.11 23.15
N ASN A 198 1.87 -3.40 22.56
CA ASN A 198 1.77 -4.03 21.24
C ASN A 198 2.00 -3.05 20.08
N SER A 199 2.23 -1.77 20.40
CA SER A 199 2.42 -0.66 19.48
C SER A 199 1.17 -0.31 18.66
N ILE A 200 1.02 0.97 18.36
CA ILE A 200 -0.12 1.50 17.63
C ILE A 200 0.34 1.96 16.24
N ALA A 201 -0.38 1.50 15.22
CA ALA A 201 -0.13 1.92 13.84
C ALA A 201 -0.56 3.38 13.61
N VAL A 202 0.38 4.24 13.23
CA VAL A 202 0.18 5.68 13.02
C VAL A 202 -0.91 6.04 11.99
N PRO A 203 -1.09 5.34 10.86
CA PRO A 203 -2.13 5.69 9.88
C PRO A 203 -3.55 5.30 10.31
N LEU A 204 -3.72 4.55 11.40
CA LEU A 204 -5.03 4.27 12.02
C LEU A 204 -5.40 5.28 13.10
N LEU A 205 -4.51 6.23 13.40
CA LEU A 205 -4.76 7.31 14.35
C LEU A 205 -5.81 8.29 13.79
N ARG A 206 -6.54 8.99 14.67
CA ARG A 206 -7.43 10.10 14.27
C ARG A 206 -6.62 11.23 13.62
N GLU A 207 -7.28 12.09 12.85
CA GLU A 207 -6.64 13.08 11.95
C GLU A 207 -5.61 13.99 12.64
N THR A 208 -4.32 13.65 12.56
CA THR A 208 -3.17 14.47 12.99
C THR A 208 -2.65 15.36 11.86
N ASP A 209 -1.79 16.34 12.18
CA ASP A 209 -1.06 17.13 11.18
C ASP A 209 -0.22 16.24 10.25
N VAL A 210 0.32 15.14 10.78
CA VAL A 210 1.02 14.11 10.00
C VAL A 210 0.07 13.48 8.99
N ILE A 211 -1.12 13.05 9.41
CA ILE A 211 -2.13 12.47 8.51
C ILE A 211 -2.57 13.48 7.46
N ARG A 212 -2.78 14.75 7.81
CA ARG A 212 -3.14 15.82 6.86
C ARG A 212 -2.06 16.05 5.82
N LYS A 213 -0.79 16.14 6.24
CA LYS A 213 0.36 16.24 5.31
C LYS A 213 0.43 15.05 4.36
N ARG A 214 0.06 13.84 4.82
CA ARG A 214 0.01 12.64 3.98
C ARG A 214 -1.15 12.65 2.99
N GLN A 215 -2.32 13.14 3.38
CA GLN A 215 -3.43 13.35 2.46
C GLN A 215 -3.05 14.36 1.37
N GLU A 216 -2.37 15.45 1.73
CA GLU A 216 -1.85 16.41 0.77
C GLU A 216 -0.85 15.76 -0.19
N LEU A 217 0.12 15.00 0.34
CA LEU A 217 1.07 14.23 -0.46
C LEU A 217 0.36 13.30 -1.46
N LEU A 218 -0.69 12.59 -1.03
CA LEU A 218 -1.47 11.72 -1.91
C LEU A 218 -2.12 12.49 -3.06
N VAL A 219 -2.69 13.66 -2.78
CA VAL A 219 -3.30 14.53 -3.80
C VAL A 219 -2.27 14.91 -4.86
N LYS A 220 -1.06 15.34 -4.44
CA LYS A 220 0.02 15.70 -5.37
C LYS A 220 0.51 14.50 -6.19
N ILE A 221 0.66 13.33 -5.58
CA ILE A 221 1.02 12.10 -6.28
C ILE A 221 -0.03 11.72 -7.33
N ARG A 222 -1.32 11.78 -6.98
CA ARG A 222 -2.42 11.46 -7.92
C ARG A 222 -2.49 12.46 -9.07
N GLU A 223 -2.30 13.74 -8.80
CA GLU A 223 -2.23 14.77 -9.83
C GLU A 223 -1.07 14.48 -10.78
N ARG A 224 0.14 14.24 -10.25
CA ARG A 224 1.32 13.94 -11.08
C ARG A 224 1.12 12.69 -11.93
N ARG A 225 0.59 11.61 -11.34
CA ARG A 225 0.26 10.36 -12.06
C ARG A 225 -0.72 10.61 -13.20
N THR A 226 -1.73 11.44 -12.98
CA THR A 226 -2.74 11.78 -14.01
C THR A 226 -2.09 12.52 -15.18
N LEU A 227 -1.21 13.48 -14.88
CA LEU A 227 -0.46 14.23 -15.88
C LEU A 227 0.53 13.36 -16.67
N GLU A 228 1.26 12.47 -15.99
CA GLU A 228 2.18 11.51 -16.60
C GLU A 228 1.44 10.55 -17.55
N TYR A 229 0.30 9.99 -17.11
CA TYR A 229 -0.56 9.16 -17.96
C TYR A 229 -1.01 9.91 -19.21
N TRP A 230 -1.38 11.19 -19.05
CA TRP A 230 -1.84 12.01 -20.15
C TRP A 230 -0.71 12.34 -21.13
N GLN A 231 0.51 12.60 -20.64
CA GLN A 231 1.71 12.78 -21.45
C GLN A 231 2.06 11.50 -22.22
N PHE A 232 2.00 10.34 -21.57
CA PHE A 232 2.19 9.04 -22.21
C PHE A 232 1.18 8.81 -23.33
N ARG A 233 -0.12 9.06 -23.06
CA ARG A 233 -1.20 8.91 -24.06
C ARG A 233 -1.05 9.84 -25.26
N ARG A 234 -0.59 11.07 -25.07
CA ARG A 234 -0.30 12.01 -26.17
C ARG A 234 0.75 11.48 -27.14
N GLY A 235 1.68 10.65 -26.66
CA GLY A 235 2.69 9.99 -27.49
C GLY A 235 2.16 8.80 -28.29
N THR A 236 0.87 8.45 -28.16
CA THR A 236 0.24 7.35 -28.91
C THR A 236 -0.60 7.90 -30.07
N ASP A 237 -0.67 7.16 -31.18
CA ASP A 237 -1.41 7.56 -32.41
C ASP A 237 -2.93 7.67 -32.23
N LYS A 238 -3.46 7.40 -31.03
CA LYS A 238 -4.90 7.49 -30.76
C LYS A 238 -5.25 8.91 -30.30
N PRO A 239 -6.23 9.58 -30.95
CA PRO A 239 -6.63 10.92 -30.56
C PRO A 239 -7.21 10.93 -29.14
N LEU A 240 -6.72 11.84 -28.31
CA LEU A 240 -7.31 12.13 -27.00
C LEU A 240 -8.60 12.94 -27.23
N GLY A 241 -9.75 12.34 -26.97
CA GLY A 241 -11.07 13.00 -27.10
C GLY A 241 -11.36 14.06 -26.03
N SER A 242 -10.37 14.47 -25.24
CA SER A 242 -10.54 15.36 -24.08
C SER A 242 -9.46 16.44 -24.04
N THR A 243 -9.83 17.64 -23.58
CA THR A 243 -8.89 18.73 -23.30
C THR A 243 -7.81 18.30 -22.31
N PRO A 244 -6.55 18.75 -22.48
CA PRO A 244 -5.51 18.52 -21.48
C PRO A 244 -5.93 19.00 -20.09
N PRO A 245 -5.60 18.23 -19.03
CA PRO A 245 -5.87 18.64 -17.65
C PRO A 245 -5.03 19.85 -17.20
N HIS A 246 -3.97 20.19 -17.93
CA HIS A 246 -3.13 21.36 -17.66
C HIS A 246 -2.52 21.92 -18.95
N ALA A 247 -2.38 23.25 -19.06
CA ALA A 247 -1.86 23.91 -20.26
C ALA A 247 -0.40 23.52 -20.57
N ASN A 248 0.44 23.43 -19.53
CA ASN A 248 1.84 22.99 -19.63
C ASN A 248 2.09 21.80 -18.70
N ILE A 249 1.87 20.60 -19.22
CA ILE A 249 1.96 19.36 -18.45
C ILE A 249 3.38 19.09 -17.92
N PRO A 250 4.46 19.19 -18.73
CA PRO A 250 5.82 18.97 -18.23
C PRO A 250 6.22 19.91 -17.09
N ALA A 251 5.87 21.20 -17.20
CA ALA A 251 6.17 22.17 -16.15
C ALA A 251 5.45 21.84 -14.84
N ARG A 252 4.17 21.43 -14.91
CA ARG A 252 3.40 21.06 -13.71
C ARG A 252 3.91 19.76 -13.08
N ILE A 253 4.33 18.78 -13.87
CA ILE A 253 4.99 17.55 -13.34
C ILE A 253 6.28 17.91 -12.59
N ALA A 254 7.09 18.82 -13.11
CA ALA A 254 8.32 19.26 -12.47
C ALA A 254 8.05 20.01 -11.15
N GLU A 255 7.04 20.86 -11.12
CA GLU A 255 6.57 21.56 -9.90
C GLU A 255 6.06 20.56 -8.85
N LEU A 256 5.13 19.68 -9.23
CA LEU A 256 4.61 18.61 -8.38
C LEU A 256 5.71 17.74 -7.80
N SER A 257 6.76 17.45 -8.57
CA SER A 257 7.89 16.68 -8.08
C SER A 257 8.59 17.40 -6.93
N LYS A 258 8.79 18.73 -7.00
CA LYS A 258 9.36 19.51 -5.89
C LYS A 258 8.44 19.55 -4.67
N GLU A 259 7.13 19.72 -4.90
CA GLU A 259 6.12 19.70 -3.81
C GLU A 259 6.12 18.34 -3.10
N ILE A 260 6.13 17.23 -3.85
CA ILE A 260 6.21 15.86 -3.33
C ILE A 260 7.51 15.66 -2.52
N GLU A 261 8.64 16.12 -3.05
CA GLU A 261 9.94 16.02 -2.36
C GLU A 261 9.97 16.77 -1.02
N LEU A 262 9.25 17.89 -0.89
CA LEU A 262 9.09 18.61 0.37
C LEU A 262 8.12 17.89 1.31
N LEU A 263 6.98 17.42 0.79
CA LEU A 263 5.95 16.75 1.57
C LEU A 263 6.40 15.38 2.10
N ARG A 264 7.38 14.73 1.45
CA ARG A 264 7.98 13.48 1.93
C ARG A 264 9.09 13.65 2.98
N GLN A 265 9.48 14.88 3.36
CA GLN A 265 10.52 15.14 4.37
C GLN A 265 10.00 15.02 5.80
N PRO A 266 10.75 14.39 6.75
CA PRO A 266 10.39 14.18 8.15
C PRO A 266 9.62 15.34 8.80
N VAL A 267 8.56 15.02 9.55
CA VAL A 267 7.87 15.98 10.42
C VAL A 267 8.21 15.58 11.85
N PRO A 268 9.06 16.36 12.55
CA PRO A 268 9.26 16.15 13.97
C PRO A 268 7.97 16.50 14.70
N CYS A 269 7.50 15.62 15.56
CA CYS A 269 6.34 15.88 16.41
C CYS A 269 6.62 15.55 17.88
N GLN A 270 5.91 16.22 18.76
CA GLN A 270 5.89 15.94 20.19
C GLN A 270 4.86 14.86 20.47
N VAL A 271 5.26 13.76 21.09
CA VAL A 271 4.36 12.67 21.50
C VAL A 271 4.19 12.75 23.01
N GLN A 272 2.94 12.73 23.48
CA GLN A 272 2.60 12.79 24.89
C GLN A 272 1.68 11.65 25.29
N LEU A 273 1.93 11.06 26.45
CA LEU A 273 1.04 10.12 27.12
C LEU A 273 0.63 10.69 28.48
N LYS A 274 -0.67 10.70 28.77
CA LYS A 274 -1.21 11.06 30.08
C LYS A 274 -2.10 9.94 30.59
N PRO A 275 -2.05 9.58 31.89
CA PRO A 275 -3.02 8.65 32.44
C PRO A 275 -4.44 9.22 32.28
N VAL A 276 -5.40 8.34 32.04
CA VAL A 276 -6.83 8.66 32.15
C VAL A 276 -7.27 8.17 33.53
N ASP A 277 -7.83 9.08 34.32
CA ASP A 277 -8.41 8.77 35.64
C ASP A 277 -9.72 7.98 35.52
#